data_AF-A0A963ZLH8-F1
#
_entry.id   AF-A0A963ZLH8-F1
#
_cell.length_a   1.000
_cell.length_b   1.000
_cell.length_c   1.000
_cell.angle_alpha   90.00
_cell.angle_beta   90.00
_cell.angle_gamma   90.00
#
_symmetry.space_group_name_H-M   'P 1'
#
loop_
_entity.id
_entity.type
_entity.pdbx_description
1 polymer ?
#
loop_
_entity_poly.entity_id
_entity_poly.type
_entity_poly.pdbx_seq_one_letter_code
_entity_poly.pdbx_strand_id
1 'polypeptide(L)'
;MIAITLSTLQAGLVILLALLGFVLGRWFSRRPGRYWLVGYFLPLAVVGLVAIPRWVSRFEIVPPFDWIMSGRTEAVLMAVVASTLLSTPLSRLPQPRQRHSVIVFTCFFVGYISVLPFLLPALQQPYFLTLKTTIDRSGVCRQSNNYNCGPASAVTALRNMGVMAEEGVLAIEAKTNFISGTDPDLLSTGIKRAYGVECQRAFFNEPLELKGKEPCIALIKYALMVDHYVTVLSVTDKEIVVGDPLTGRRVFSHIEFEKIWRKNAILLHRI
;
A
#
# COMPACT_ATOMS: atom_id res chain seq x y z
N MET A 1 -13.43 -6.72 -17.42
CA MET A 1 -13.80 -8.11 -17.08
C MET A 1 -12.60 -8.91 -16.56
N ILE A 2 -11.48 -9.01 -17.29
CA ILE A 2 -10.28 -9.80 -16.89
C ILE A 2 -9.71 -9.41 -15.51
N ALA A 3 -9.64 -8.11 -15.20
CA ALA A 3 -9.09 -7.63 -13.92
C ALA A 3 -9.91 -8.05 -12.70
N ILE A 4 -11.25 -8.16 -12.86
CA ILE A 4 -12.16 -8.61 -11.80
C ILE A 4 -11.93 -10.09 -11.53
N THR A 5 -11.95 -10.92 -12.59
CA THR A 5 -11.75 -12.37 -12.47
C THR A 5 -10.39 -12.73 -11.88
N LEU A 6 -9.32 -12.00 -12.24
CA LEU A 6 -8.01 -12.24 -11.66
C LEU A 6 -7.97 -11.90 -10.16
N SER A 7 -8.58 -10.77 -9.77
CA SER A 7 -8.58 -10.32 -8.38
C SER A 7 -9.43 -11.22 -7.48
N THR A 8 -10.57 -11.72 -7.98
CA THR A 8 -11.40 -12.69 -7.25
C THR A 8 -10.72 -14.05 -7.12
N LEU A 9 -10.02 -14.51 -8.16
CA LEU A 9 -9.21 -15.73 -8.10
C LEU A 9 -8.10 -15.61 -7.05
N GLN A 10 -7.40 -14.47 -7.01
CA GLN A 10 -6.36 -14.20 -6.01
C GLN A 10 -6.94 -14.18 -4.60
N ALA A 11 -8.11 -13.56 -4.38
CA ALA A 11 -8.79 -13.59 -3.10
C ALA A 11 -9.12 -15.04 -2.67
N GLY A 12 -9.60 -15.87 -3.60
CA GLY A 12 -9.84 -17.30 -3.35
C GLY A 12 -8.58 -18.06 -2.93
N LEU A 13 -7.45 -17.80 -3.60
CA LEU A 13 -6.16 -18.38 -3.24
C LEU A 13 -5.69 -17.94 -1.84
N VAL A 14 -5.88 -16.67 -1.49
CA VAL A 14 -5.53 -16.16 -0.15
C VAL A 14 -6.39 -16.81 0.94
N ILE A 15 -7.68 -17.04 0.67
CA ILE A 15 -8.55 -17.78 1.59
C ILE A 15 -8.03 -19.21 1.78
N LEU A 16 -7.63 -19.90 0.71
CA LEU A 16 -7.06 -21.24 0.79
C LEU A 16 -5.78 -21.25 1.64
N LEU A 17 -4.88 -20.29 1.43
CA LEU A 17 -3.65 -20.14 2.22
C LEU A 17 -3.94 -19.87 3.71
N ALA A 18 -4.95 -19.07 4.02
CA ALA A 18 -5.39 -18.86 5.39
C ALA A 18 -5.95 -20.14 6.04
N LEU A 19 -6.72 -20.95 5.29
CA LEU A 19 -7.20 -22.24 5.78
C LEU A 19 -6.02 -23.20 6.06
N LEU A 20 -5.00 -23.21 5.20
CA LEU A 20 -3.77 -23.98 5.43
C LEU A 20 -3.03 -23.51 6.68
N GLY A 21 -2.84 -22.20 6.85
CA GLY A 21 -2.22 -21.64 8.06
C GLY A 21 -3.02 -21.97 9.33
N PHE A 22 -4.35 -21.95 9.25
CA PHE A 22 -5.23 -22.36 10.34
C PHE A 22 -5.08 -23.85 10.71
N VAL A 23 -5.01 -24.74 9.70
CA VAL A 23 -4.75 -26.17 9.92
C VAL A 23 -3.36 -26.38 10.53
N LEU A 24 -2.35 -25.65 10.04
CA LEU A 24 -0.98 -25.73 10.54
C LEU A 24 -0.87 -25.27 12.00
N GLY A 25 -1.51 -24.16 12.37
CA GLY A 25 -1.52 -23.71 13.76
C GLY A 25 -2.24 -24.70 14.68
N ARG A 26 -3.36 -25.30 14.24
CA ARG A 26 -4.00 -26.40 14.98
C ARG A 26 -3.12 -27.64 15.13
N TRP A 27 -2.33 -27.97 14.12
CA TRP A 27 -1.37 -29.06 14.18
C TRP A 27 -0.26 -28.79 15.20
N PHE A 28 0.34 -27.58 15.19
CA PHE A 28 1.33 -27.17 16.20
C PHE A 28 0.74 -27.16 17.61
N SER A 29 -0.50 -26.71 17.76
CA SER A 29 -1.24 -26.67 19.04
C SER A 29 -1.26 -28.02 19.77
N ARG A 30 -1.42 -29.11 18.98
CA ARG A 30 -1.52 -30.50 19.46
C ARG A 30 -0.16 -31.15 19.74
N ARG A 31 0.96 -30.53 19.38
CA ARG A 31 2.28 -31.10 19.65
C ARG A 31 2.58 -31.10 21.17
N PRO A 32 3.16 -32.20 21.69
CA PRO A 32 3.45 -32.34 23.11
C PRO A 32 4.56 -31.38 23.56
N GLY A 33 4.66 -31.17 24.88
CA GLY A 33 5.74 -30.40 25.48
C GLY A 33 5.77 -28.93 25.04
N ARG A 34 6.97 -28.44 24.70
CA ARG A 34 7.21 -27.04 24.31
C ARG A 34 7.12 -26.79 22.79
N TYR A 35 6.93 -27.82 21.97
CA TYR A 35 6.96 -27.68 20.50
C TYR A 35 5.83 -26.83 19.94
N TRP A 36 4.69 -26.70 20.63
CA TRP A 36 3.62 -25.77 20.23
C TRP A 36 4.06 -24.30 20.22
N LEU A 37 5.07 -23.93 21.03
CA LEU A 37 5.61 -22.57 21.09
C LEU A 37 6.23 -22.17 19.75
N VAL A 38 6.72 -23.14 18.96
CA VAL A 38 7.24 -22.86 17.61
C VAL A 38 6.14 -22.32 16.71
N GLY A 39 4.94 -22.91 16.75
CA GLY A 39 3.77 -22.43 15.98
C GLY A 39 3.26 -21.04 16.41
N TYR A 40 3.73 -20.54 17.55
CA TYR A 40 3.39 -19.20 18.05
C TYR A 40 4.51 -18.19 17.77
N PHE A 41 5.74 -18.47 18.22
CA PHE A 41 6.86 -17.53 18.10
C PHE A 41 7.37 -17.37 16.67
N LEU A 42 7.29 -18.41 15.82
CA LEU A 42 7.73 -18.29 14.44
C LEU A 42 6.85 -17.31 13.65
N PRO A 43 5.50 -17.47 13.60
CA PRO A 43 4.65 -16.44 12.99
C PRO A 43 4.81 -15.07 13.62
N LEU A 44 4.95 -14.98 14.95
CA LEU A 44 5.15 -13.70 15.63
C LEU A 44 6.44 -13.00 15.19
N ALA A 45 7.54 -13.73 15.00
CA ALA A 45 8.77 -13.19 14.45
C ALA A 45 8.58 -12.65 13.03
N VAL A 46 7.80 -13.35 12.19
CA VAL A 46 7.47 -12.88 10.84
C VAL A 46 6.62 -11.60 10.88
N VAL A 47 5.66 -11.49 11.80
CA VAL A 47 4.92 -10.22 12.01
C VAL A 47 5.88 -9.08 12.36
N GLY A 48 6.86 -9.34 13.23
CA GLY A 48 7.91 -8.36 13.55
C GLY A 48 8.69 -7.93 12.30
N LEU A 49 9.09 -8.88 11.44
CA LEU A 49 9.79 -8.58 10.19
C LEU A 49 8.96 -7.74 9.21
N VAL A 50 7.66 -8.02 9.10
CA VAL A 50 6.71 -7.23 8.28
C VAL A 50 6.51 -5.82 8.87
N ALA A 51 6.50 -5.68 10.19
CA ALA A 51 6.26 -4.41 10.85
C ALA A 51 7.45 -3.43 10.72
N ILE A 52 8.70 -3.91 10.73
CA ILE A 52 9.92 -3.08 10.67
C ILE A 52 9.88 -2.00 9.56
N PRO A 53 9.59 -2.30 8.28
CA PRO A 53 9.58 -1.30 7.22
C PRO A 53 8.51 -0.21 7.41
N ARG A 54 7.42 -0.51 8.14
CA ARG A 54 6.37 0.49 8.47
C ARG A 54 6.85 1.54 9.48
N TRP A 55 7.86 1.22 10.29
CA TRP A 55 8.46 2.15 11.25
C TRP A 55 9.69 2.87 10.70
N VAL A 56 10.43 2.20 9.84
CA VAL A 56 11.67 2.71 9.24
C VAL A 56 11.55 2.60 7.72
N SER A 57 11.04 3.66 7.10
CA SER A 57 10.70 3.71 5.66
C SER A 57 11.87 3.37 4.74
N ARG A 58 13.12 3.60 5.17
CA ARG A 58 14.31 3.18 4.42
C ARG A 58 14.32 1.68 4.09
N PHE A 59 13.71 0.84 4.94
CA PHE A 59 13.66 -0.59 4.68
C PHE A 59 12.66 -0.98 3.58
N GLU A 60 11.68 -0.13 3.23
CA GLU A 60 10.68 -0.45 2.20
C GLU A 60 11.27 -0.67 0.80
N ILE A 61 12.50 -0.21 0.56
CA ILE A 61 13.17 -0.26 -0.74
C ILE A 61 14.42 -1.17 -0.76
N VAL A 62 14.69 -1.90 0.32
CA VAL A 62 15.86 -2.80 0.37
C VAL A 62 15.44 -4.26 0.57
N PRO A 63 16.08 -5.22 -0.12
CA PRO A 63 15.87 -6.63 0.17
C PRO A 63 16.25 -7.00 1.62
N PRO A 64 15.57 -7.97 2.25
CA PRO A 64 14.42 -8.72 1.73
C PRO A 64 13.07 -8.02 1.93
N PHE A 65 13.04 -6.87 2.64
CA PHE A 65 11.81 -6.16 2.99
C PHE A 65 11.06 -5.68 1.76
N ASP A 66 11.76 -5.18 0.75
CA ASP A 66 11.15 -4.77 -0.51
C ASP A 66 10.34 -5.90 -1.16
N TRP A 67 10.81 -7.15 -1.10
CA TRP A 67 10.09 -8.30 -1.66
C TRP A 67 8.80 -8.63 -0.89
N ILE A 68 8.85 -8.49 0.44
CA ILE A 68 7.70 -8.71 1.32
C ILE A 68 6.64 -7.62 1.09
N MET A 69 7.10 -6.37 0.97
CA MET A 69 6.25 -5.20 0.78
C MET A 69 5.78 -5.02 -0.67
N SER A 70 6.41 -5.70 -1.63
CA SER A 70 6.06 -5.60 -3.05
C SER A 70 4.70 -6.23 -3.34
N GLY A 71 3.88 -5.45 -4.04
CA GLY A 71 2.56 -5.75 -4.52
C GLY A 71 1.58 -5.94 -3.37
N ARG A 72 1.01 -7.14 -3.32
CA ARG A 72 0.11 -7.55 -2.24
C ARG A 72 0.67 -8.76 -1.50
N THR A 73 1.99 -8.95 -1.55
CA THR A 73 2.68 -10.10 -0.95
C THR A 73 2.54 -10.11 0.56
N GLU A 74 2.60 -8.94 1.20
CA GLU A 74 2.30 -8.75 2.62
C GLU A 74 0.94 -9.36 2.99
N ALA A 75 -0.11 -9.03 2.24
CA ALA A 75 -1.47 -9.54 2.50
C ALA A 75 -1.55 -11.07 2.39
N VAL A 76 -0.85 -11.67 1.41
CA VAL A 76 -0.74 -13.14 1.24
C VAL A 76 0.00 -13.78 2.42
N LEU A 77 1.16 -13.23 2.78
CA LEU A 77 1.98 -13.72 3.90
C LEU A 77 1.20 -13.64 5.22
N MET A 78 0.54 -12.51 5.47
CA MET A 78 -0.26 -12.29 6.67
C MET A 78 -1.46 -13.24 6.76
N ALA A 79 -1.99 -13.73 5.64
CA ALA A 79 -3.06 -14.73 5.64
C ALA A 79 -2.61 -16.03 6.34
N VAL A 80 -1.41 -16.50 6.02
CA VAL A 80 -0.82 -17.71 6.61
C VAL A 80 -0.33 -17.44 8.03
N VAL A 81 0.39 -16.33 8.23
CA VAL A 81 1.01 -15.97 9.52
C VAL A 81 -0.06 -15.72 10.58
N ALA A 82 -1.05 -14.88 10.31
CA ALA A 82 -2.08 -14.54 11.28
C ALA A 82 -2.98 -15.73 11.60
N SER A 83 -3.39 -16.51 10.59
CA SER A 83 -4.20 -17.71 10.81
C SER A 83 -3.44 -18.78 11.62
N THR A 84 -2.15 -18.98 11.36
CA THR A 84 -1.30 -19.89 12.15
C THR A 84 -1.15 -19.40 13.59
N LEU A 85 -0.81 -18.13 13.77
CA LEU A 85 -0.60 -17.51 15.08
C LEU A 85 -1.85 -17.61 15.96
N LEU A 86 -3.01 -17.21 15.42
CA LEU A 86 -4.27 -17.16 16.16
C LEU A 86 -4.90 -18.54 16.37
N SER A 87 -4.67 -19.50 15.48
CA SER A 87 -5.19 -20.86 15.64
C SER A 87 -4.35 -21.75 16.55
N THR A 88 -3.06 -21.44 16.73
CA THR A 88 -2.13 -22.21 17.59
C THR A 88 -2.58 -22.33 19.06
N PRO A 89 -3.16 -21.33 19.74
CA PRO A 89 -3.65 -21.52 21.11
C PRO A 89 -5.00 -22.27 21.20
N LEU A 90 -5.72 -22.49 20.10
CA LEU A 90 -7.13 -22.93 20.15
C LEU A 90 -7.37 -24.24 20.90
N SER A 91 -6.49 -25.24 20.76
CA SER A 91 -6.69 -26.53 21.44
C SER A 91 -6.42 -26.45 22.95
N ARG A 92 -5.77 -25.38 23.41
CA ARG A 92 -5.37 -25.15 24.79
C ARG A 92 -6.31 -24.23 25.57
N LEU A 93 -7.26 -23.59 24.89
CA LEU A 93 -8.30 -22.80 25.54
C LEU A 93 -9.30 -23.73 26.23
N PRO A 94 -9.55 -23.58 27.55
CA PRO A 94 -10.43 -24.49 28.30
C PRO A 94 -11.90 -24.30 27.94
N GLN A 95 -12.32 -23.06 27.64
CA GLN A 95 -13.72 -22.73 27.43
C GLN A 95 -14.09 -22.71 25.93
N PRO A 96 -15.22 -23.33 25.53
CA PRO A 96 -15.66 -23.34 24.13
C PRO A 96 -15.98 -21.93 23.60
N ARG A 97 -16.47 -21.02 24.47
CA ARG A 97 -16.72 -19.62 24.12
C ARG A 97 -15.46 -18.90 23.66
N GLN A 98 -14.35 -19.07 24.38
CA GLN A 98 -13.06 -18.46 24.02
C GLN A 98 -12.56 -18.98 22.66
N ARG A 99 -12.71 -20.29 22.40
CA ARG A 99 -12.36 -20.88 21.09
C ARG A 99 -13.17 -20.27 19.96
N HIS A 100 -14.47 -20.10 20.17
CA HIS A 100 -15.34 -19.47 19.18
C HIS A 100 -14.95 -18.01 18.93
N SER A 101 -14.72 -17.23 19.99
CA SER A 101 -14.27 -15.84 19.87
C SER A 101 -12.96 -15.71 19.08
N VAL A 102 -11.97 -16.57 19.33
CA VAL A 102 -10.71 -16.56 18.59
C VAL A 102 -10.91 -16.94 17.12
N ILE A 103 -11.80 -17.89 16.81
CA ILE A 103 -12.12 -18.25 15.41
C ILE A 103 -12.78 -17.06 14.70
N VAL A 104 -13.80 -16.44 15.30
CA VAL A 104 -14.47 -15.26 14.73
C VAL A 104 -13.47 -14.12 14.53
N PHE A 105 -12.62 -13.85 15.53
CA PHE A 105 -11.57 -12.85 15.41
C PHE A 105 -10.57 -13.19 14.30
N THR A 106 -10.17 -14.45 14.16
CA THR A 106 -9.28 -14.89 13.07
C THR A 106 -9.91 -14.65 11.71
N CYS A 107 -11.18 -15.04 11.52
CA CYS A 107 -11.91 -14.82 10.27
C CYS A 107 -12.02 -13.34 9.93
N PHE A 108 -12.37 -12.50 10.92
CA PHE A 108 -12.47 -11.05 10.75
C PHE A 108 -11.11 -10.44 10.39
N PHE A 109 -10.07 -10.76 11.16
CA PHE A 109 -8.73 -10.19 11.00
C PHE A 109 -8.11 -10.58 9.65
N VAL A 110 -8.14 -11.87 9.29
CA VAL A 110 -7.65 -12.36 7.99
C VAL A 110 -8.50 -11.81 6.84
N GLY A 111 -9.83 -11.78 7.00
CA GLY A 111 -10.72 -11.17 6.02
C GLY A 111 -10.30 -9.73 5.71
N TYR A 112 -10.10 -8.94 6.75
CA TYR A 112 -9.74 -7.54 6.66
C TYR A 112 -8.34 -7.30 6.07
N ILE A 113 -7.27 -7.90 6.65
CA ILE A 113 -5.89 -7.58 6.24
C ILE A 113 -5.44 -8.35 5.00
N SER A 114 -6.04 -9.50 4.70
CA SER A 114 -5.53 -10.40 3.66
C SER A 114 -6.50 -10.53 2.48
N VAL A 115 -7.80 -10.61 2.69
CA VAL A 115 -8.77 -10.86 1.60
C VAL A 115 -9.24 -9.56 0.96
N LEU A 116 -9.59 -8.54 1.75
CA LEU A 116 -10.11 -7.27 1.23
C LEU A 116 -9.15 -6.54 0.27
N PRO A 117 -7.81 -6.53 0.45
CA PRO A 117 -6.89 -5.91 -0.52
C PRO A 117 -6.94 -6.52 -1.93
N PHE A 118 -7.51 -7.72 -2.08
CA PHE A 118 -7.75 -8.35 -3.38
C PHE A 118 -9.16 -8.10 -3.88
N LEU A 119 -10.15 -8.18 -2.99
CA LEU A 119 -11.55 -8.08 -3.37
C LEU A 119 -11.96 -6.63 -3.68
N LEU A 120 -11.56 -5.66 -2.84
CA LEU A 120 -12.03 -4.28 -2.95
C LEU A 120 -11.65 -3.59 -4.26
N PRO A 121 -10.41 -3.70 -4.79
CA PRO A 121 -10.08 -3.10 -6.07
C PRO A 121 -10.97 -3.60 -7.21
N ALA A 122 -11.42 -4.87 -7.15
CA ALA A 122 -12.33 -5.42 -8.15
C ALA A 122 -13.75 -4.88 -7.99
N LEU A 123 -14.25 -4.77 -6.75
CA LEU A 123 -15.57 -4.23 -6.46
C LEU A 123 -15.68 -2.73 -6.77
N GLN A 124 -14.59 -1.98 -6.61
CA GLN A 124 -14.54 -0.54 -6.88
C GLN A 124 -14.27 -0.18 -8.34
N GLN A 125 -13.91 -1.16 -9.19
CA GLN A 125 -13.60 -0.90 -10.59
C GLN A 125 -14.72 -0.16 -11.35
N PRO A 126 -16.02 -0.50 -11.23
CA PRO A 126 -17.08 0.23 -11.91
C PRO A 126 -17.14 1.71 -11.53
N TYR A 127 -16.86 2.03 -10.26
CA TYR A 127 -16.78 3.42 -9.80
C TYR A 127 -15.58 4.15 -10.40
N PHE A 128 -14.42 3.52 -10.49
CA PHE A 128 -13.25 4.15 -11.09
C PHE A 128 -13.41 4.40 -12.60
N LEU A 129 -14.15 3.55 -13.30
CA LEU A 129 -14.46 3.73 -14.73
C LEU A 129 -15.38 4.94 -15.00
N THR A 130 -16.11 5.43 -14.00
CA THR A 130 -16.98 6.61 -14.16
C THR A 130 -16.33 7.90 -13.69
N LEU A 131 -15.11 7.84 -13.13
CA LEU A 131 -14.40 9.03 -12.67
C LEU A 131 -14.04 9.95 -13.83
N LYS A 132 -14.25 11.25 -13.61
CA LYS A 132 -13.82 12.31 -14.51
C LYS A 132 -12.60 13.00 -13.92
N THR A 133 -11.46 12.84 -14.59
CA THR A 133 -10.21 13.51 -14.23
C THR A 133 -10.43 15.03 -14.22
N THR A 134 -10.27 15.65 -13.06
CA THR A 134 -10.50 17.09 -12.89
C THR A 134 -9.17 17.80 -12.68
N ILE A 135 -8.77 18.63 -13.63
CA ILE A 135 -7.54 19.43 -13.56
C ILE A 135 -7.91 20.85 -13.16
N ASP A 136 -7.26 21.39 -12.12
CA ASP A 136 -7.47 22.76 -11.70
C ASP A 136 -6.72 23.78 -12.58
N ARG A 137 -6.92 25.07 -12.30
CA ARG A 137 -6.29 26.18 -13.06
C ARG A 137 -4.76 26.19 -12.98
N SER A 138 -4.18 25.52 -11.98
CA SER A 138 -2.74 25.42 -11.78
C SER A 138 -2.14 24.17 -12.42
N GLY A 139 -2.95 23.37 -13.11
CA GLY A 139 -2.52 22.13 -13.76
C GLY A 139 -2.44 20.92 -12.81
N VAL A 140 -2.97 21.04 -11.59
CA VAL A 140 -2.98 19.95 -10.60
C VAL A 140 -4.26 19.13 -10.74
N CYS A 141 -4.13 17.81 -10.78
CA CYS A 141 -5.29 16.91 -10.75
C CYS A 141 -5.86 16.85 -9.33
N ARG A 142 -7.16 17.13 -9.23
CA ARG A 142 -7.94 17.08 -8.00
C ARG A 142 -8.39 15.64 -7.77
N GLN A 143 -8.18 15.10 -6.57
CA GLN A 143 -8.67 13.75 -6.27
C GLN A 143 -10.21 13.74 -6.17
N SER A 144 -10.84 12.71 -6.75
CA SER A 144 -12.30 12.60 -6.80
C SER A 144 -12.93 12.08 -5.50
N ASN A 145 -12.14 11.48 -4.61
CA ASN A 145 -12.55 10.96 -3.31
C ASN A 145 -11.38 11.02 -2.32
N ASN A 146 -11.58 10.60 -1.07
CA ASN A 146 -10.58 10.67 0.01
C ASN A 146 -9.46 9.62 -0.04
N TYR A 147 -9.42 8.72 -1.02
CA TYR A 147 -8.42 7.64 -1.12
C TYR A 147 -7.68 7.58 -2.47
N ASN A 148 -7.92 8.53 -3.37
CA ASN A 148 -7.31 8.61 -4.70
C ASN A 148 -6.10 9.58 -4.81
N CYS A 149 -5.53 10.03 -3.69
CA CYS A 149 -4.42 10.98 -3.72
C CYS A 149 -3.21 10.48 -4.53
N GLY A 150 -2.92 9.17 -4.49
CA GLY A 150 -1.88 8.53 -5.31
C GLY A 150 -2.14 8.68 -6.81
N PRO A 151 -3.24 8.13 -7.35
CA PRO A 151 -3.65 8.29 -8.74
C PRO A 151 -3.69 9.75 -9.21
N ALA A 152 -4.28 10.67 -8.42
CA ALA A 152 -4.36 12.08 -8.80
C ALA A 152 -2.99 12.77 -8.82
N SER A 153 -2.10 12.45 -7.87
CA SER A 153 -0.70 12.91 -7.93
C SER A 153 0.01 12.36 -9.17
N ALA A 154 -0.16 11.09 -9.48
CA ALA A 154 0.42 10.49 -10.68
C ALA A 154 -0.11 11.14 -11.97
N VAL A 155 -1.40 11.49 -12.06
CA VAL A 155 -1.93 12.29 -13.18
C VAL A 155 -1.20 13.63 -13.28
N THR A 156 -1.03 14.33 -12.17
CA THR A 156 -0.34 15.63 -12.14
C THR A 156 1.09 15.51 -12.64
N ALA A 157 1.85 14.51 -12.15
CA ALA A 157 3.23 14.25 -12.58
C ALA A 157 3.31 13.90 -14.07
N LEU A 158 2.48 12.96 -14.54
CA LEU A 158 2.46 12.50 -15.93
C LEU A 158 2.09 13.63 -16.89
N ARG A 159 1.10 14.45 -16.56
CA ARG A 159 0.72 15.60 -17.38
C ARG A 159 1.83 16.64 -17.46
N ASN A 160 2.57 16.85 -16.37
CA ASN A 160 3.73 17.74 -16.38
C ASN A 160 4.86 17.21 -17.30
N MET A 161 4.94 15.89 -17.50
CA MET A 161 5.80 15.25 -18.51
C MET A 161 5.21 15.23 -19.94
N GLY A 162 4.00 15.78 -20.14
CA GLY A 162 3.30 15.77 -21.43
C GLY A 162 2.49 14.50 -21.72
N VAL A 163 2.31 13.62 -20.73
CA VAL A 163 1.50 12.39 -20.85
C VAL A 163 0.07 12.65 -20.38
N MET A 164 -0.91 12.43 -21.27
CA MET A 164 -2.32 12.59 -20.96
C MET A 164 -2.84 11.40 -20.14
N ALA A 165 -2.74 11.53 -18.82
CA ALA A 165 -3.19 10.51 -17.87
C ALA A 165 -4.57 10.80 -17.27
N GLU A 166 -5.22 9.74 -16.79
CA GLU A 166 -6.55 9.75 -16.19
C GLU A 166 -6.55 9.12 -14.79
N GLU A 167 -7.27 9.74 -13.85
CA GLU A 167 -7.31 9.32 -12.45
C GLU A 167 -7.90 7.91 -12.30
N GLY A 168 -9.02 7.64 -12.98
CA GLY A 168 -9.72 6.36 -12.91
C GLY A 168 -8.88 5.20 -13.44
N VAL A 169 -8.14 5.41 -14.54
CA VAL A 169 -7.24 4.41 -15.11
C VAL A 169 -6.13 4.06 -14.12
N LEU A 170 -5.47 5.07 -13.56
CA LEU A 170 -4.42 4.86 -12.55
C LEU A 170 -4.96 4.21 -11.28
N ALA A 171 -6.14 4.59 -10.81
CA ALA A 171 -6.77 3.96 -9.65
C ALA A 171 -7.00 2.46 -9.85
N ILE A 172 -7.46 2.06 -11.03
CA ILE A 172 -7.68 0.65 -11.41
C ILE A 172 -6.35 -0.11 -11.53
N GLU A 173 -5.37 0.46 -12.21
CA GLU A 173 -4.09 -0.19 -12.44
C GLU A 173 -3.27 -0.32 -11.15
N ALA A 174 -3.29 0.71 -10.31
CA ALA A 174 -2.65 0.72 -9.00
C ALA A 174 -3.44 0.01 -7.90
N LYS A 175 -4.57 -0.62 -8.22
CA LYS A 175 -5.42 -1.37 -7.26
C LYS A 175 -5.83 -0.55 -6.03
N THR A 176 -6.14 0.72 -6.27
CA THR A 176 -6.56 1.65 -5.23
C THR A 176 -7.86 1.18 -4.57
N ASN A 177 -7.98 1.35 -3.25
CA ASN A 177 -9.19 1.01 -2.52
C ASN A 177 -9.46 1.95 -1.34
N PHE A 178 -10.68 1.94 -0.81
CA PHE A 178 -11.07 2.89 0.25
C PHE A 178 -10.52 2.57 1.64
N ILE A 179 -9.95 1.38 1.86
CA ILE A 179 -9.41 0.98 3.16
C ILE A 179 -7.96 1.42 3.30
N SER A 180 -7.13 1.13 2.29
CA SER A 180 -5.68 1.40 2.35
C SER A 180 -5.21 2.50 1.41
N GLY A 181 -6.07 3.00 0.52
CA GLY A 181 -5.65 3.93 -0.53
C GLY A 181 -4.85 3.22 -1.63
N THR A 182 -3.67 3.73 -1.93
CA THR A 182 -2.79 3.23 -2.99
C THR A 182 -1.39 2.97 -2.45
N ASP A 183 -0.90 1.74 -2.61
CA ASP A 183 0.47 1.40 -2.24
C ASP A 183 1.48 1.97 -3.27
N PRO A 184 2.66 2.46 -2.84
CA PRO A 184 3.60 3.18 -3.74
C PRO A 184 4.13 2.35 -4.91
N ASP A 185 4.36 1.06 -4.66
CA ASP A 185 4.89 0.11 -5.64
C ASP A 185 3.81 -0.31 -6.66
N LEU A 186 2.56 -0.46 -6.21
CA LEU A 186 1.40 -0.69 -7.08
C LEU A 186 1.12 0.55 -7.92
N LEU A 187 1.27 1.76 -7.37
CA LEU A 187 1.19 3.00 -8.15
C LEU A 187 2.28 3.05 -9.23
N SER A 188 3.54 2.76 -8.88
CA SER A 188 4.66 2.72 -9.81
C SER A 188 4.42 1.70 -10.95
N THR A 189 3.98 0.49 -10.58
CA THR A 189 3.65 -0.57 -11.54
C THR A 189 2.44 -0.19 -12.41
N GLY A 190 1.44 0.47 -11.82
CA GLY A 190 0.24 0.93 -12.49
C GLY A 190 0.53 2.01 -13.52
N ILE A 191 1.39 2.98 -13.19
CA ILE A 191 1.86 4.02 -14.12
C ILE A 191 2.55 3.37 -15.33
N LYS A 192 3.49 2.42 -15.07
CA LYS A 192 4.19 1.70 -16.14
C LYS A 192 3.22 0.92 -17.04
N ARG A 193 2.27 0.19 -16.46
CA ARG A 193 1.29 -0.59 -17.24
C ARG A 193 0.34 0.27 -18.06
N ALA A 194 -0.14 1.37 -17.49
CA ALA A 194 -1.12 2.25 -18.12
C ALA A 194 -0.51 3.15 -19.21
N TYR A 195 0.71 3.65 -18.97
CA TYR A 195 1.28 4.74 -19.78
C TYR A 195 2.71 4.46 -20.27
N GLY A 196 3.28 3.30 -19.96
CA GLY A 196 4.64 2.95 -20.39
C GLY A 196 5.74 3.78 -19.73
N VAL A 197 5.44 4.53 -18.66
CA VAL A 197 6.42 5.37 -17.97
C VAL A 197 7.11 4.57 -16.88
N GLU A 198 8.44 4.45 -16.98
CA GLU A 198 9.24 3.76 -15.97
C GLU A 198 9.26 4.56 -14.67
N CYS A 199 9.14 3.86 -13.56
CA CYS A 199 9.07 4.44 -12.23
C CYS A 199 10.10 3.80 -11.30
N GLN A 200 10.75 4.61 -10.47
CA GLN A 200 11.67 4.14 -9.45
C GLN A 200 11.26 4.69 -8.08
N ARG A 201 11.03 3.79 -7.11
CA ARG A 201 10.90 4.18 -5.70
C ARG A 201 12.28 4.53 -5.15
N ALA A 202 12.39 5.65 -4.47
CA ALA A 202 13.64 6.15 -3.91
C ALA A 202 13.43 6.74 -2.51
N PHE A 203 14.44 6.56 -1.67
CA PHE A 203 14.55 7.18 -0.35
C PHE A 203 15.64 8.27 -0.40
N PHE A 204 15.40 9.38 0.27
CA PHE A 204 16.29 10.53 0.32
C PHE A 204 16.45 11.02 1.76
N ASN A 205 17.57 11.66 2.09
CA ASN A 205 17.76 12.19 3.44
C ASN A 205 17.23 13.62 3.55
N GLU A 206 17.38 14.42 2.49
CA GLU A 206 17.09 15.85 2.48
C GLU A 206 16.23 16.26 1.26
N PRO A 207 15.33 17.25 1.40
CA PRO A 207 14.46 17.67 0.30
C PRO A 207 15.20 18.20 -0.93
N LEU A 208 16.36 18.83 -0.75
CA LEU A 208 17.17 19.37 -1.85
C LEU A 208 17.67 18.26 -2.81
N GLU A 209 17.75 17.01 -2.34
CA GLU A 209 18.09 15.87 -3.19
C GLU A 209 17.02 15.62 -4.28
N LEU A 210 15.80 16.16 -4.14
CA LEU A 210 14.77 16.08 -5.18
C LEU A 210 15.00 17.06 -6.34
N LYS A 211 15.91 18.02 -6.20
CA LYS A 211 16.27 18.98 -7.26
C LYS A 211 16.85 18.24 -8.46
N GLY A 212 16.32 18.54 -9.66
CA GLY A 212 16.65 17.87 -10.91
C GLY A 212 15.96 16.51 -11.10
N LYS A 213 15.02 16.12 -10.22
CA LYS A 213 14.24 14.87 -10.31
C LYS A 213 12.74 15.15 -10.50
N GLU A 214 12.36 16.39 -10.73
CA GLU A 214 10.99 16.82 -10.94
C GLU A 214 10.54 16.55 -12.40
N PRO A 215 9.25 16.23 -12.63
CA PRO A 215 8.25 15.95 -11.62
C PRO A 215 8.46 14.59 -10.96
N CYS A 216 8.28 14.51 -9.65
CA CYS A 216 8.24 13.25 -8.91
C CYS A 216 7.07 13.23 -7.92
N ILE A 217 6.67 12.04 -7.47
CA ILE A 217 5.56 11.90 -6.52
C ILE A 217 6.16 11.64 -5.14
N ALA A 218 5.87 12.50 -4.17
CA ALA A 218 6.36 12.38 -2.80
C ALA A 218 5.25 11.92 -1.84
N LEU A 219 5.63 11.13 -0.83
CA LEU A 219 4.74 10.78 0.28
C LEU A 219 4.97 11.74 1.45
N ILE A 220 3.92 12.40 1.91
CA ILE A 220 3.94 13.28 3.08
C ILE A 220 3.00 12.75 4.16
N LYS A 221 3.33 13.02 5.43
CA LYS A 221 2.48 12.80 6.58
C LYS A 221 1.35 13.82 6.56
N TYR A 222 0.12 13.33 6.44
CA TYR A 222 -1.07 14.18 6.47
C TYR A 222 -1.69 14.24 7.87
N ALA A 223 -1.85 13.09 8.51
CA ALA A 223 -2.33 12.98 9.89
C ALA A 223 -1.61 11.85 10.63
N LEU A 224 -2.00 11.59 11.87
CA LEU A 224 -1.49 10.45 12.62
C LEU A 224 -1.88 9.15 11.89
N MET A 225 -0.88 8.34 11.51
CA MET A 225 -1.05 7.08 10.76
C MET A 225 -1.68 7.22 9.37
N VAL A 226 -1.72 8.44 8.79
CA VAL A 226 -2.25 8.67 7.45
C VAL A 226 -1.23 9.43 6.61
N ASP A 227 -0.80 8.78 5.54
CA ASP A 227 0.07 9.36 4.53
C ASP A 227 -0.74 9.88 3.35
N HIS A 228 -0.14 10.81 2.60
CA HIS A 228 -0.76 11.47 1.47
C HIS A 228 0.27 11.67 0.36
N TYR A 229 -0.18 11.54 -0.89
CA TYR A 229 0.67 11.76 -2.04
C TYR A 229 0.54 13.20 -2.53
N VAL A 230 1.68 13.78 -2.89
CA VAL A 230 1.76 15.06 -3.60
C VAL A 230 2.73 14.93 -4.76
N THR A 231 2.56 15.74 -5.80
CA THR A 231 3.55 15.84 -6.89
C THR A 231 4.51 16.97 -6.59
N VAL A 232 5.80 16.72 -6.52
CA VAL A 232 6.82 17.77 -6.50
C VAL A 232 7.00 18.27 -7.93
N LEU A 233 6.67 19.54 -8.15
CA LEU A 233 6.66 20.19 -9.46
C LEU A 233 7.97 20.94 -9.73
N SER A 234 8.59 21.51 -8.69
CA SER A 234 9.86 22.24 -8.78
C SER A 234 10.50 22.36 -7.42
N VAL A 235 11.83 22.24 -7.37
CA VAL A 235 12.68 22.49 -6.21
C VAL A 235 13.69 23.56 -6.59
N THR A 236 13.69 24.65 -5.83
CA THR A 236 14.68 25.73 -5.93
C THR A 236 15.53 25.77 -4.67
N ASP A 237 16.50 26.69 -4.60
CA ASP A 237 17.32 26.85 -3.40
C ASP A 237 16.53 27.42 -2.21
N LYS A 238 15.31 27.95 -2.44
CA LYS A 238 14.48 28.57 -1.40
C LYS A 238 13.24 27.76 -1.05
N GLU A 239 12.60 27.18 -2.07
CA GLU A 239 11.26 26.63 -1.95
C GLU A 239 11.06 25.36 -2.78
N ILE A 240 10.06 24.59 -2.36
CA ILE A 240 9.55 23.40 -3.02
C ILE A 240 8.10 23.66 -3.40
N VAL A 241 7.82 23.59 -4.69
CA VAL A 241 6.48 23.72 -5.25
C VAL A 241 5.90 22.34 -5.44
N VAL A 242 4.72 22.10 -4.88
CA VAL A 242 4.00 20.83 -5.03
C VAL A 242 2.60 21.01 -5.59
N GLY A 243 2.12 20.02 -6.32
CA GLY A 243 0.71 19.83 -6.64
C GLY A 243 0.08 18.86 -5.64
N ASP A 244 -0.74 19.38 -4.75
CA ASP A 244 -1.50 18.61 -3.76
C ASP A 244 -2.92 18.33 -4.32
N PRO A 245 -3.30 17.04 -4.50
CA PRO A 245 -4.64 16.69 -4.99
C PRO A 245 -5.81 17.22 -4.14
N LEU A 246 -5.58 17.56 -2.85
CA LEU A 246 -6.59 18.10 -1.93
C LEU A 246 -6.67 19.61 -1.92
N THR A 247 -5.59 20.34 -2.24
CA THR A 247 -5.56 21.81 -2.07
C THR A 247 -5.02 22.59 -3.27
N GLY A 248 -4.43 21.90 -4.25
CA GLY A 248 -3.99 22.45 -5.53
C GLY A 248 -2.49 22.70 -5.46
N ARG A 249 -2.02 23.71 -6.20
CA ARG A 249 -0.61 24.12 -6.12
C ARG A 249 -0.31 24.74 -4.75
N ARG A 250 0.76 24.26 -4.11
CA ARG A 250 1.30 24.78 -2.85
C ARG A 250 2.79 25.01 -2.94
N VAL A 251 3.29 25.89 -2.07
CA VAL A 251 4.71 26.22 -1.94
C VAL A 251 5.10 26.00 -0.49
N PHE A 252 6.23 25.35 -0.27
CA PHE A 252 6.81 25.09 1.03
C PHE A 252 8.25 25.58 1.06
N SER A 253 8.71 26.07 2.21
CA SER A 253 10.15 26.10 2.48
C SER A 253 10.69 24.67 2.62
N HIS A 254 12.00 24.48 2.45
CA HIS A 254 12.67 23.19 2.66
C HIS A 254 12.39 22.64 4.06
N ILE A 255 12.44 23.48 5.09
CA ILE A 255 12.24 23.11 6.50
C ILE A 255 10.79 22.64 6.73
N GLU A 256 9.80 23.30 6.13
CA GLU A 256 8.40 22.90 6.28
C GLU A 256 8.13 21.57 5.58
N PHE A 257 8.67 21.39 4.38
CA PHE A 257 8.50 20.15 3.63
C PHE A 257 9.19 18.98 4.34
N GLU A 258 10.41 19.16 4.83
CA GLU A 258 11.16 18.12 5.55
C GLU A 258 10.41 17.59 6.78
N LYS A 259 9.72 18.46 7.53
CA LYS A 259 8.94 18.08 8.71
C LYS A 259 7.78 17.15 8.41
N ILE A 260 7.21 17.24 7.21
CA ILE A 260 6.05 16.45 6.81
C ILE A 260 6.43 15.32 5.84
N TRP A 261 7.57 15.39 5.17
CA TRP A 261 7.95 14.41 4.16
C TRP A 261 8.37 13.07 4.77
N ARG A 262 7.90 11.96 4.17
CA ARG A 262 8.28 10.59 4.56
C ARG A 262 9.61 10.14 4.02
N LYS A 263 10.36 11.04 3.36
CA LYS A 263 11.65 10.78 2.73
C LYS A 263 11.59 9.80 1.55
N ASN A 264 10.37 9.44 1.13
CA ASN A 264 10.10 8.56 0.00
C ASN A 264 9.57 9.37 -1.18
N ALA A 265 10.01 9.01 -2.38
CA ALA A 265 9.44 9.49 -3.62
C ALA A 265 9.38 8.38 -4.69
N ILE A 266 8.48 8.54 -5.65
CA ILE A 266 8.44 7.80 -6.90
C ILE A 266 8.95 8.74 -7.98
N LEU A 267 10.10 8.40 -8.54
CA LEU A 267 10.71 9.09 -9.67
C LEU A 267 10.10 8.55 -10.96
N LEU A 268 9.79 9.43 -11.90
CA LEU A 268 9.28 9.08 -13.21
C LEU A 268 10.38 9.32 -14.24
N HIS A 269 10.61 8.35 -15.14
CA HIS A 269 11.63 8.44 -16.17
C HIS A 269 10.97 8.53 -17.54
N ARG A 270 11.39 9.53 -18.34
CA ARG A 270 11.01 9.59 -19.74
C ARG A 270 11.82 8.53 -20.50
N ILE A 271 11.15 7.72 -21.31
CA ILE A 271 11.80 6.85 -22.30
C ILE A 271 12.31 7.70 -23.45
#